data_AF-A0A2V2U3T8-F1
#
_entry.id   AF-A0A2V2U3T8-F1
#
_cell.length_a   1.000
_cell.length_b   1.000
_cell.length_c   1.000
_cell.angle_alpha   90.00
_cell.angle_beta   90.00
_cell.angle_gamma   90.00
#
_symmetry.space_group_name_H-M   'P 1'
#
loop_
_entity.id
_entity.type
_entity.pdbx_description
1 polymer ?
#
loop_
_entity_poly.entity_id
_entity_poly.type
_entity_poly.pdbx_seq_one_letter_code
_entity_poly.pdbx_strand_id
1 'polypeptide(L)'
;MFLDHNHDGMLSVSEANKNPVFSNMVGNLTLLLETTNGTIHQLNLKHNAYISINNELKPKLVASAESALVVTPGKKCTISPCPIWLRSHDALEPNLSIIGSVPSSTSILVQQGENDSQTPLLEAFLLQQRLTEINHPDHTLITYPNLGHLFYPSSQWSTGVGPIEQYVLADIYAWLEAHSGLSHSFANTAATSNMAANMPSLSSNTTSKSSSSSK
;
A
#
# COMPACT_ATOMS: atom_id res chain seq x y z
N MET A 1 -13.15 13.99 8.67
CA MET A 1 -12.61 13.06 9.69
C MET A 1 -13.74 12.10 10.04
N PHE A 2 -13.54 10.78 9.93
CA PHE A 2 -14.63 9.78 9.90
C PHE A 2 -15.48 9.67 11.19
N LEU A 3 -15.03 10.25 12.29
CA LEU A 3 -15.69 10.19 13.61
C LEU A 3 -16.06 11.57 14.19
N ASP A 4 -15.50 12.64 13.64
CA ASP A 4 -15.83 14.03 13.99
C ASP A 4 -16.67 14.59 12.84
N HIS A 5 -17.94 14.14 12.77
CA HIS A 5 -18.84 14.40 11.65
C HIS A 5 -19.24 15.87 11.55
N ASN A 6 -19.31 16.56 12.68
CA ASN A 6 -19.72 17.96 12.79
C ASN A 6 -18.54 18.94 12.92
N HIS A 7 -17.30 18.44 12.94
CA HIS A 7 -16.07 19.23 13.02
C HIS A 7 -15.99 20.12 14.26
N ASP A 8 -16.58 19.68 15.38
CA ASP A 8 -16.56 20.42 16.64
C ASP A 8 -15.34 20.06 17.52
N GLY A 9 -14.51 19.12 17.05
CA GLY A 9 -13.33 18.66 17.78
C GLY A 9 -13.65 17.73 18.94
N MET A 10 -14.88 17.21 19.01
CA MET A 10 -15.35 16.27 20.04
C MET A 10 -15.68 14.92 19.40
N LEU A 11 -15.34 13.83 20.08
CA LEU A 11 -15.70 12.47 19.65
C LEU A 11 -16.65 11.84 20.65
N SER A 12 -17.71 11.21 20.16
CA SER A 12 -18.54 10.34 20.98
C SER A 12 -17.76 9.07 21.34
N VAL A 13 -17.56 8.82 22.64
CA VAL A 13 -16.84 7.61 23.10
C VAL A 13 -17.58 6.34 22.70
N SER A 14 -18.92 6.36 22.73
CA SER A 14 -19.73 5.19 22.37
C SER A 14 -19.69 4.88 20.87
N GLU A 15 -19.53 5.91 20.03
CA GLU A 15 -19.33 5.76 18.59
C GLU A 15 -17.91 5.26 18.28
N ALA A 16 -16.90 5.92 18.86
CA ALA A 16 -15.49 5.57 18.68
C ALA A 16 -15.21 4.10 19.08
N ASN A 17 -15.76 3.64 20.20
CA ASN A 17 -15.61 2.25 20.66
C ASN A 17 -16.24 1.20 19.75
N LYS A 18 -17.26 1.57 18.97
CA LYS A 18 -17.91 0.65 18.00
C LYS A 18 -17.27 0.70 16.63
N ASN A 19 -16.40 1.68 16.39
CA ASN A 19 -15.77 1.88 15.10
C ASN A 19 -14.55 0.95 14.96
N PRO A 20 -14.57 -0.01 14.02
CA PRO A 20 -13.51 -1.00 13.88
C PRO A 20 -12.18 -0.38 13.45
N VAL A 21 -12.21 0.68 12.63
CA VAL A 21 -11.02 1.43 12.22
C VAL A 21 -10.39 2.11 13.44
N PHE A 22 -11.19 2.81 14.23
CA PHE A 22 -10.72 3.49 15.43
C PHE A 22 -10.17 2.51 16.45
N SER A 23 -10.87 1.40 16.69
CA SER A 23 -10.45 0.34 17.60
C SER A 23 -9.12 -0.28 17.17
N ASN A 24 -8.90 -0.48 15.86
CA ASN A 24 -7.61 -0.96 15.35
C ASN A 24 -6.49 0.07 15.54
N MET A 25 -6.77 1.36 15.42
CA MET A 25 -5.75 2.43 15.56
C MET A 25 -5.40 2.75 17.01
N VAL A 26 -6.41 2.82 17.88
CA VAL A 26 -6.30 3.33 19.26
C VAL A 26 -6.28 2.19 20.28
N GLY A 27 -6.67 0.99 19.88
CA GLY A 27 -6.84 -0.15 20.77
C GLY A 27 -8.02 0.06 21.72
N ASN A 28 -7.81 -0.29 22.98
CA ASN A 28 -8.82 -0.08 24.01
C ASN A 28 -8.81 1.40 24.44
N LEU A 29 -9.73 2.19 23.89
CA LEU A 29 -9.88 3.61 24.21
C LEU A 29 -10.05 3.84 25.72
N THR A 30 -10.85 3.04 26.42
CA THR A 30 -11.03 3.18 27.86
C THR A 30 -9.70 3.06 28.60
N LEU A 31 -8.89 2.06 28.27
CA LEU A 31 -7.57 1.88 28.87
C LEU A 31 -6.61 3.05 28.57
N LEU A 32 -6.63 3.55 27.33
CA LEU A 32 -5.84 4.71 26.92
C LEU A 32 -6.23 5.97 27.70
N LEU A 33 -7.53 6.15 27.95
CA LEU A 33 -8.03 7.32 28.67
C LEU A 33 -7.83 7.21 30.19
N GLU A 34 -7.88 6.01 30.77
CA GLU A 34 -7.66 5.78 32.20
C GLU A 34 -6.20 5.93 32.64
N THR A 35 -5.25 5.77 31.72
CA THR A 35 -3.83 5.88 32.02
C THR A 35 -3.36 7.34 32.00
N THR A 36 -3.02 7.86 33.18
CA THR A 36 -2.26 9.09 33.36
C THR A 36 -1.25 8.84 34.48
N ASN A 37 0.06 8.88 34.16
CA ASN A 37 1.15 8.71 35.13
C ASN A 37 1.00 7.50 36.09
N GLY A 38 0.66 6.32 35.57
CA GLY A 38 0.63 5.09 36.36
C GLY A 38 -0.48 5.01 37.43
N THR A 39 -1.41 5.97 37.46
CA THR A 39 -2.56 5.93 38.38
C THR A 39 -3.84 5.77 37.54
N ILE A 40 -4.58 4.69 37.78
CA ILE A 40 -5.87 4.43 37.13
C ILE A 40 -6.87 5.43 37.71
N HIS A 41 -7.15 6.51 36.99
CA HIS A 41 -8.37 7.26 37.25
C HIS A 41 -9.49 6.55 36.50
N GLN A 42 -10.41 5.92 37.23
CA GLN A 42 -11.66 5.41 36.66
C GLN A 42 -12.40 6.59 36.02
N LEU A 43 -12.28 6.71 34.70
CA LEU A 43 -13.16 7.56 33.93
C LEU A 43 -14.52 6.90 33.99
N ASN A 44 -15.42 7.52 34.75
CA ASN A 44 -16.82 7.11 34.85
C ASN A 44 -17.49 7.47 33.51
N LEU A 45 -17.18 6.71 32.46
CA LEU A 45 -17.68 6.90 31.10
C LEU A 45 -19.17 6.55 31.09
N LYS A 46 -20.00 7.55 31.42
CA LYS A 46 -21.43 7.51 31.10
C LYS A 46 -21.57 7.29 29.59
N HIS A 47 -22.63 6.59 29.18
CA HIS A 47 -22.87 6.15 27.81
C HIS A 47 -22.94 7.29 26.75
N ASN A 48 -22.94 8.57 27.18
CA ASN A 48 -22.96 9.77 26.34
C ASN A 48 -21.71 10.66 26.55
N ALA A 49 -20.60 10.08 26.99
CA ALA A 49 -19.36 10.83 27.16
C ALA A 49 -18.79 11.25 25.80
N TYR A 50 -18.44 12.53 25.69
CA TYR A 50 -17.65 13.08 24.59
C TYR A 50 -16.22 13.28 25.07
N ILE A 51 -15.25 13.09 24.18
CA ILE A 51 -13.84 13.37 24.43
C ILE A 51 -13.35 14.45 23.48
N SER A 52 -12.61 15.43 23.99
CA SER A 52 -11.93 16.42 23.16
C SER A 52 -10.76 15.80 22.39
N ILE A 53 -10.76 15.91 21.06
CA ILE A 53 -9.67 15.43 20.21
C ILE A 53 -8.35 16.08 20.61
N ASN A 54 -8.35 17.41 20.77
CA ASN A 54 -7.12 18.17 20.97
C ASN A 54 -6.64 18.18 22.42
N ASN A 55 -7.57 18.21 23.38
CA ASN A 55 -7.21 18.40 24.78
C ASN A 55 -7.07 17.08 25.55
N GLU A 56 -7.70 16.00 25.09
CA GLU A 56 -7.73 14.73 25.82
C GLU A 56 -7.14 13.58 24.99
N LEU A 57 -7.66 13.34 23.77
CA LEU A 57 -7.25 12.18 22.98
C LEU A 57 -5.82 12.33 22.43
N LYS A 58 -5.53 13.45 21.76
CA LYS A 58 -4.23 13.70 21.12
C LYS A 58 -3.07 13.66 22.13
N PRO A 59 -3.10 14.34 23.28
CA PRO A 59 -2.00 14.28 24.24
C PRO A 59 -1.75 12.86 24.76
N LYS A 60 -2.81 12.06 24.95
CA LYS A 60 -2.68 10.67 25.40
C LYS A 60 -2.10 9.75 24.34
N LEU A 61 -2.50 9.91 23.08
CA LEU A 61 -1.90 9.18 21.96
C LEU A 61 -0.41 9.51 21.81
N VAL A 62 -0.04 10.80 21.90
CA VAL A 62 1.36 11.24 21.86
C VAL A 62 2.15 10.62 23.01
N ALA A 63 1.67 10.74 24.25
CA ALA A 63 2.34 10.15 25.42
C ALA A 63 2.48 8.62 25.32
N SER A 64 1.46 7.94 24.78
CA SER A 64 1.49 6.50 24.53
C SER A 64 2.55 6.13 23.48
N ALA A 65 2.63 6.90 22.39
CA ALA A 65 3.64 6.69 21.34
C ALA A 65 5.07 6.93 21.87
N GLU A 66 5.28 8.02 22.61
CA GLU A 66 6.58 8.32 23.25
C GLU A 66 6.98 7.20 24.24
N SER A 67 6.03 6.71 25.03
CA SER A 67 6.28 5.59 25.94
C SER A 67 6.66 4.30 25.21
N ALA A 68 6.12 4.06 24.01
CA ALA A 68 6.45 2.89 23.19
C ALA A 68 7.89 2.94 22.65
N LEU A 69 8.52 4.12 22.58
CA LEU A 69 9.90 4.31 22.17
C LEU A 69 10.93 4.07 23.30
N VAL A 70 10.49 3.84 24.54
CA VAL A 70 11.39 3.64 25.68
C VAL A 70 12.01 2.23 25.64
N VAL A 71 13.33 2.18 25.46
CA VAL A 71 14.10 0.92 25.46
C VAL A 71 14.43 0.53 26.90
N THR A 72 13.89 -0.59 27.38
CA THR A 72 14.24 -1.15 28.71
C THR A 72 15.38 -2.17 28.57
N PRO A 73 16.55 -1.94 29.20
CA PRO A 73 17.67 -2.89 29.15
C PRO A 73 17.27 -4.29 29.64
N GLY A 74 17.72 -5.33 28.93
CA GLY A 74 17.48 -6.74 29.30
C GLY A 74 16.09 -7.29 28.96
N LYS A 75 15.13 -6.46 28.52
CA LYS A 75 13.82 -6.92 28.07
C LYS A 75 13.90 -7.36 26.61
N LYS A 76 13.63 -8.65 26.34
CA LYS A 76 13.54 -9.16 24.96
C LYS A 76 12.25 -8.63 24.32
N CYS A 77 12.32 -8.25 23.04
CA CYS A 77 11.14 -7.91 22.27
C CYS A 77 10.36 -9.19 21.95
N THR A 78 9.16 -9.30 22.53
CA THR A 78 8.17 -10.32 22.17
C THR A 78 7.07 -9.63 21.35
N ILE A 79 6.99 -9.98 20.06
CA ILE A 79 5.98 -9.61 19.05
C ILE A 79 5.16 -8.34 19.35
N SER A 80 5.65 -7.22 18.79
CA SER A 80 4.99 -5.94 18.46
C SER A 80 4.64 -4.90 19.56
N PRO A 81 4.94 -3.60 19.34
CA PRO A 81 6.07 -3.06 18.58
C PRO A 81 7.32 -2.97 19.47
N CYS A 82 8.47 -3.37 18.92
CA CYS A 82 9.73 -3.40 19.65
C CYS A 82 10.30 -1.97 19.76
N PRO A 83 10.59 -1.44 20.97
CA PRO A 83 11.07 -0.07 21.12
C PRO A 83 12.38 0.22 20.36
N ILE A 84 13.26 -0.78 20.24
CA ILE A 84 14.50 -0.67 19.45
C ILE A 84 14.19 -0.49 17.96
N TRP A 85 13.26 -1.28 17.44
CA TRP A 85 12.84 -1.19 16.05
C TRP A 85 12.15 0.15 15.78
N LEU A 86 11.21 0.58 16.64
CA LEU A 86 10.55 1.88 16.49
C LEU A 86 11.54 3.04 16.51
N ARG A 87 12.51 3.04 17.43
CA ARG A 87 13.57 4.06 17.44
C ARG A 87 14.42 4.06 16.18
N SER A 88 14.70 2.89 15.62
CA SER A 88 15.46 2.83 14.37
C SER A 88 14.70 3.48 13.22
N HIS A 89 13.38 3.33 13.15
CA HIS A 89 12.53 3.99 12.16
C HIS A 89 12.48 5.50 12.36
N ASP A 90 12.32 5.97 13.61
CA ASP A 90 12.29 7.40 13.94
C ASP A 90 13.62 8.11 13.63
N ALA A 91 14.73 7.37 13.66
CA ALA A 91 16.06 7.89 13.35
C ALA A 91 16.43 7.84 11.86
N LEU A 92 15.58 7.27 10.99
CA LEU A 92 15.86 7.22 9.55
C LEU A 92 15.82 8.62 8.95
N GLU A 93 16.80 8.91 8.09
CA GLU A 93 16.75 10.11 7.28
C GLU A 93 15.57 10.04 6.29
N PRO A 94 14.77 11.10 6.11
CA PRO A 94 13.62 11.06 5.20
C PRO A 94 14.02 10.71 3.77
N ASN A 95 13.28 9.81 3.12
CA ASN A 95 13.58 9.40 1.74
C ASN A 95 13.71 10.59 0.77
N LEU A 96 12.92 11.66 0.98
CA LEU A 96 12.96 12.87 0.15
C LEU A 96 14.30 13.63 0.19
N SER A 97 15.08 13.53 1.27
CA SER A 97 16.40 14.19 1.34
C SER A 97 17.48 13.38 0.63
N ILE A 98 17.40 12.05 0.67
CA ILE A 98 18.43 11.17 0.13
C ILE A 98 18.21 10.79 -1.33
N ILE A 99 16.95 10.73 -1.79
CA ILE A 99 16.60 10.18 -3.11
C ILE A 99 17.27 10.96 -4.25
N GLY A 100 17.51 12.27 -4.04
CA GLY A 100 18.16 13.10 -5.05
C GLY A 100 19.66 12.90 -5.22
N SER A 101 20.28 12.12 -4.34
CA SER A 101 21.70 11.78 -4.41
C SER A 101 21.97 10.42 -5.06
N VAL A 102 20.92 9.71 -5.48
CA VAL A 102 21.06 8.44 -6.20
C VAL A 102 21.76 8.71 -7.55
N PRO A 103 22.82 7.96 -7.91
CA PRO A 103 23.51 8.13 -9.18
C PRO A 103 22.56 8.06 -10.37
N SER A 104 22.79 8.89 -11.38
CA SER A 104 21.96 8.93 -12.61
C SER A 104 22.04 7.64 -13.43
N SER A 105 23.06 6.80 -13.20
CA SER A 105 23.20 5.48 -13.83
C SER A 105 22.38 4.39 -13.15
N THR A 106 21.70 4.70 -12.05
CA THR A 106 20.90 3.74 -11.28
C THR A 106 19.43 4.00 -11.54
N SER A 107 18.78 3.10 -12.30
CA SER A 107 17.33 3.13 -12.53
C SER A 107 16.56 2.92 -11.22
N ILE A 108 15.42 3.60 -11.06
CA ILE A 108 14.62 3.57 -9.82
C ILE A 108 13.20 3.06 -10.09
N LEU A 109 12.79 2.04 -9.33
CA LEU A 109 11.39 1.60 -9.26
C LEU A 109 10.80 1.99 -7.91
N VAL A 110 9.68 2.73 -7.94
CA VAL A 110 8.85 3.04 -6.77
C VAL A 110 7.53 2.30 -6.92
N GLN A 111 7.12 1.57 -5.88
CA GLN A 111 5.86 0.85 -5.83
C GLN A 111 5.08 1.25 -4.58
N GLN A 112 3.79 1.52 -4.73
CA GLN A 112 2.96 1.96 -3.61
C GLN A 112 1.54 1.40 -3.69
N GLY A 113 1.05 0.82 -2.59
CA GLY A 113 -0.37 0.49 -2.43
C GLY A 113 -1.19 1.76 -2.21
N GLU A 114 -2.29 1.92 -2.94
CA GLU A 114 -3.18 3.08 -2.80
C GLU A 114 -3.81 3.18 -1.40
N ASN A 115 -4.08 2.03 -0.79
CA ASN A 115 -4.70 1.89 0.52
C ASN A 115 -3.67 1.61 1.63
N ASP A 116 -2.41 1.98 1.42
CA ASP A 116 -1.38 1.85 2.45
C ASP A 116 -1.59 2.85 3.58
N SER A 117 -2.08 2.35 4.71
CA SER A 117 -2.33 3.15 5.91
C SER A 117 -1.07 3.48 6.71
N GLN A 118 0.08 2.88 6.39
CA GLN A 118 1.34 3.07 7.10
C GLN A 118 2.27 4.06 6.37
N THR A 119 2.32 3.99 5.04
CA THR A 119 2.99 4.98 4.20
C THR A 119 2.00 5.52 3.16
N PRO A 120 1.35 6.66 3.41
CA PRO A 120 0.31 7.19 2.53
C PRO A 120 0.79 7.39 1.10
N LEU A 121 -0.09 7.16 0.12
CA LEU A 121 0.20 7.28 -1.31
C LEU A 121 0.87 8.59 -1.72
N LEU A 122 0.53 9.69 -1.04
CA LEU A 122 1.13 11.00 -1.28
C LEU A 122 2.67 10.99 -1.18
N GLU A 123 3.24 10.19 -0.28
CA GLU A 123 4.70 10.09 -0.11
C GLU A 123 5.39 9.56 -1.39
N ALA A 124 4.77 8.60 -2.08
CA ALA A 124 5.29 8.10 -3.35
C ALA A 124 5.23 9.15 -4.46
N PHE A 125 4.19 10.00 -4.47
CA PHE A 125 4.11 11.11 -5.40
C PHE A 125 5.17 12.19 -5.13
N LEU A 126 5.45 12.48 -3.85
CA LEU A 126 6.52 13.41 -3.49
C LEU A 126 7.89 12.88 -3.94
N LEU A 127 8.14 11.58 -3.82
CA LEU A 127 9.37 10.95 -4.34
C LEU A 127 9.48 11.07 -5.87
N GLN A 128 8.41 10.74 -6.59
CA GLN A 128 8.35 10.87 -8.04
C GLN A 128 8.57 12.33 -8.49
N GLN A 129 7.95 13.29 -7.80
CA GLN A 129 8.14 14.71 -8.07
C GLN A 129 9.61 15.10 -7.86
N ARG A 130 10.21 14.69 -6.74
CA ARG A 130 11.60 15.02 -6.43
C ARG A 130 12.58 14.49 -7.47
N LEU A 131 12.40 13.25 -7.92
CA LEU A 131 13.20 12.64 -8.99
C LEU A 131 13.05 13.38 -10.32
N THR A 132 11.85 13.87 -10.61
CA THR A 132 11.57 14.66 -11.81
C THR A 132 12.24 16.04 -11.74
N GLU A 133 12.18 16.73 -10.59
CA GLU A 133 12.78 18.07 -10.40
C GLU A 133 14.30 18.09 -10.59
N ILE A 134 14.98 17.00 -10.19
CA ILE A 134 16.43 16.86 -10.35
C ILE A 134 16.82 16.27 -11.71
N ASN A 135 15.86 16.01 -12.61
CA ASN A 135 16.05 15.35 -13.89
C ASN A 135 16.78 14.00 -13.76
N HIS A 136 16.39 13.16 -12.79
CA HIS A 136 16.87 11.79 -12.75
C HIS A 136 16.39 11.07 -14.03
N PRO A 137 17.29 10.42 -14.79
CA PRO A 137 16.98 10.03 -16.17
C PRO A 137 16.06 8.81 -16.29
N ASP A 138 15.95 7.98 -15.24
CA ASP A 138 15.21 6.72 -15.31
C ASP A 138 14.57 6.35 -13.97
N HIS A 139 13.29 6.69 -13.84
CA HIS A 139 12.49 6.38 -12.68
C HIS A 139 11.04 6.05 -13.07
N THR A 140 10.50 5.03 -12.42
CA THR A 140 9.13 4.52 -12.64
C THR A 140 8.38 4.49 -11.31
N LEU A 141 7.14 4.97 -11.30
CA LEU A 141 6.19 4.81 -10.19
C LEU A 141 5.02 3.91 -10.62
N ILE A 142 4.75 2.86 -9.85
CA ILE A 142 3.56 2.02 -10.01
C ILE A 142 2.71 2.11 -8.74
N THR A 143 1.44 2.46 -8.91
CA THR A 143 0.47 2.52 -7.82
C THR A 143 -0.55 1.40 -7.96
N TYR A 144 -0.85 0.71 -6.87
CA TYR A 144 -1.75 -0.44 -6.89
C TYR A 144 -3.07 -0.15 -6.17
N PRO A 145 -4.18 -0.01 -6.91
CA PRO A 145 -5.48 0.26 -6.32
C PRO A 145 -5.90 -0.80 -5.31
N ASN A 146 -6.52 -0.36 -4.22
CA ASN A 146 -7.02 -1.22 -3.14
C ASN A 146 -5.98 -2.06 -2.36
N LEU A 147 -4.68 -1.94 -2.68
CA LEU A 147 -3.62 -2.62 -1.94
C LEU A 147 -3.08 -1.76 -0.80
N GLY A 148 -2.75 -2.39 0.32
CA GLY A 148 -2.12 -1.74 1.47
C GLY A 148 -0.61 -1.93 1.52
N HIS A 149 -0.05 -1.71 2.70
CA HIS A 149 1.40 -1.72 2.96
C HIS A 149 2.14 -2.98 2.51
N LEU A 150 1.46 -4.12 2.55
CA LEU A 150 2.04 -5.43 2.19
C LEU A 150 1.71 -5.85 0.76
N PHE A 151 1.23 -4.94 -0.08
CA PHE A 151 0.71 -5.26 -1.42
C PHE A 151 -0.36 -6.37 -1.40
N TYR A 152 -1.22 -6.31 -0.38
CA TYR A 152 -2.37 -7.19 -0.19
C TYR A 152 -3.64 -6.34 -0.05
N PRO A 153 -4.82 -6.83 -0.49
CA PRO A 153 -6.08 -6.10 -0.38
C PRO A 153 -6.29 -5.55 1.03
N SER A 154 -6.50 -4.24 1.09
CA SER A 154 -6.58 -3.48 2.33
C SER A 154 -7.59 -2.34 2.18
N SER A 155 -8.08 -1.84 3.31
CA SER A 155 -8.79 -0.55 3.33
C SER A 155 -7.80 0.58 3.51
N GLN A 156 -8.15 1.82 3.13
CA GLN A 156 -7.32 3.02 3.36
C GLN A 156 -6.96 3.26 4.83
N TRP A 157 -7.68 2.61 5.75
CA TRP A 157 -7.56 2.85 7.18
C TRP A 157 -6.83 1.75 7.95
N SER A 158 -6.66 0.59 7.32
CA SER A 158 -6.07 -0.57 7.98
C SER A 158 -5.42 -1.46 6.94
N THR A 159 -4.13 -1.73 7.16
CA THR A 159 -3.35 -2.69 6.39
C THR A 159 -3.89 -4.10 6.61
N GLY A 160 -4.25 -4.78 5.53
CA GLY A 160 -4.50 -6.21 5.49
C GLY A 160 -3.18 -6.98 5.45
N VAL A 161 -3.15 -8.15 6.09
CA VAL A 161 -1.99 -9.04 6.08
C VAL A 161 -2.31 -10.28 5.27
N GLY A 162 -1.50 -10.54 4.24
CA GLY A 162 -1.67 -11.65 3.33
C GLY A 162 -0.51 -11.77 2.36
N PRO A 163 -0.56 -12.73 1.41
CA PRO A 163 0.46 -12.87 0.38
C PRO A 163 0.46 -11.65 -0.56
N ILE A 164 1.63 -11.26 -1.08
CA ILE A 164 1.71 -10.23 -2.13
C ILE A 164 0.89 -10.68 -3.34
N GLU A 165 0.09 -9.76 -3.90
CA GLU A 165 -0.68 -10.02 -5.12
C GLU A 165 0.22 -10.36 -6.32
N GLN A 166 -0.18 -11.34 -7.11
CA GLN A 166 0.68 -11.88 -8.18
C GLN A 166 1.03 -10.86 -9.26
N TYR A 167 0.14 -9.90 -9.55
CA TYR A 167 0.42 -8.85 -10.53
C TYR A 167 1.52 -7.89 -10.06
N VAL A 168 1.65 -7.66 -8.76
CA VAL A 168 2.76 -6.84 -8.22
C VAL A 168 4.10 -7.55 -8.46
N LEU A 169 4.15 -8.87 -8.26
CA LEU A 169 5.34 -9.66 -8.54
C LEU A 169 5.66 -9.71 -10.04
N ALA A 170 4.63 -9.82 -10.89
CA ALA A 170 4.78 -9.80 -12.34
C ALA A 170 5.37 -8.47 -12.83
N ASP A 171 4.91 -7.33 -12.28
CA ASP A 171 5.45 -6.01 -12.61
C ASP A 171 6.91 -5.85 -12.18
N ILE A 172 7.27 -6.34 -10.98
CA ILE A 172 8.67 -6.35 -10.51
C ILE A 172 9.53 -7.16 -11.48
N TYR A 173 9.07 -8.36 -11.87
CA TYR A 173 9.79 -9.21 -12.80
C TYR A 173 9.98 -8.51 -14.15
N ALA A 174 8.90 -7.96 -14.73
CA ALA A 174 8.95 -7.28 -16.01
C ALA A 174 9.87 -6.05 -15.97
N TRP A 175 9.82 -5.27 -14.89
CA TRP A 175 10.69 -4.12 -14.70
C TRP A 175 12.15 -4.56 -14.59
N LEU A 176 12.46 -5.55 -13.75
CA LEU A 176 13.83 -6.06 -13.61
C LEU A 176 14.37 -6.63 -14.92
N GLU A 177 13.57 -7.38 -15.67
CA GLU A 177 13.96 -7.94 -16.96
C GLU A 177 14.37 -6.82 -17.94
N ALA A 178 13.54 -5.78 -18.06
CA ALA A 178 13.80 -4.62 -18.92
C ALA A 178 15.07 -3.83 -18.51
N HIS A 179 15.43 -3.82 -17.23
CA HIS A 179 16.56 -3.05 -16.70
C HIS A 179 17.80 -3.90 -16.36
N SER A 180 17.75 -5.21 -16.60
CA SER A 180 18.85 -6.13 -16.28
C SER A 180 20.04 -6.04 -17.25
N GLY A 181 19.88 -5.37 -18.40
CA GLY A 181 20.84 -5.41 -19.50
C GLY A 181 20.97 -6.78 -20.17
N LEU A 182 20.20 -7.78 -19.71
CA LEU A 182 20.09 -9.11 -20.31
C LEU A 182 19.13 -8.99 -21.49
N SER A 183 19.64 -8.44 -22.60
CA SER A 183 18.93 -8.48 -23.88
C SER A 183 18.51 -9.92 -24.16
N HIS A 184 17.23 -10.17 -24.41
CA HIS A 184 16.67 -11.50 -24.74
C HIS A 184 17.48 -12.18 -25.86
N SER A 185 18.48 -12.96 -25.49
CA SER A 185 19.24 -13.82 -26.41
C SER A 185 18.61 -15.21 -26.53
N PHE A 186 17.42 -15.39 -25.96
CA PHE A 186 16.70 -16.66 -26.00
C PHE A 186 15.34 -16.47 -26.67
N ALA A 187 15.34 -16.43 -28.01
CA ALA A 187 14.36 -17.10 -28.89
C ALA A 187 14.37 -16.49 -30.31
N ASN A 188 15.42 -16.73 -31.08
CA ASN A 188 15.34 -16.77 -32.55
C ASN A 188 15.97 -18.06 -33.09
N THR A 189 15.84 -19.15 -32.33
CA THR A 189 16.23 -20.49 -32.75
C THR A 189 15.00 -21.40 -32.81
N ALA A 190 13.98 -20.95 -33.54
CA ALA A 190 13.05 -21.84 -34.22
C ALA A 190 13.29 -21.68 -35.73
N ALA A 191 14.50 -21.99 -36.17
CA ALA A 191 14.76 -22.23 -37.57
C ALA A 191 14.10 -23.56 -37.97
N THR A 192 13.16 -23.45 -38.89
CA THR A 192 12.97 -24.38 -40.02
C THR A 192 12.73 -25.86 -39.70
N SER A 193 11.45 -26.25 -39.75
CA SER A 193 11.06 -27.54 -40.32
C SER A 193 10.01 -27.32 -41.42
N ASN A 194 10.47 -27.41 -42.66
CA ASN A 194 9.79 -27.85 -43.90
C ASN A 194 8.51 -27.10 -44.32
N MET A 195 8.60 -26.23 -45.33
CA MET A 195 8.40 -26.54 -46.76
C MET A 195 7.02 -27.14 -47.11
N ALA A 196 6.19 -26.27 -47.71
CA ALA A 196 5.37 -26.48 -48.90
C ALA A 196 4.50 -27.75 -49.02
N ALA A 197 3.17 -27.56 -49.12
CA ALA A 197 2.48 -27.50 -50.42
C ALA A 197 0.95 -27.64 -50.27
N ASN A 198 0.24 -26.98 -51.19
CA ASN A 198 -1.14 -27.21 -51.65
C ASN A 198 -2.34 -26.72 -50.82
N MET A 199 -2.76 -25.51 -51.17
CA MET A 199 -4.18 -25.13 -51.30
C MET A 199 -4.41 -24.72 -52.76
N PRO A 200 -5.27 -25.39 -53.55
CA PRO A 200 -5.65 -24.89 -54.86
C PRO A 200 -6.77 -23.85 -54.75
N SER A 201 -6.59 -22.78 -55.50
CA SER A 201 -7.53 -21.68 -55.76
C SER A 201 -8.76 -22.12 -56.55
N LEU A 202 -9.85 -21.36 -56.35
CA LEU A 202 -11.10 -21.36 -57.12
C LEU A 202 -10.91 -21.48 -58.65
N SER A 203 -11.78 -22.29 -59.28
CA SER A 203 -12.35 -21.95 -60.60
C SER A 203 -13.86 -22.22 -60.61
N SER A 204 -14.62 -21.20 -60.93
CA SER A 204 -16.03 -21.19 -61.32
C SER A 204 -16.32 -22.08 -62.54
N ASN A 205 -17.48 -22.76 -62.60
CA ASN A 205 -18.46 -22.49 -63.66
C ASN A 205 -19.83 -23.22 -63.57
N THR A 206 -20.89 -22.44 -63.82
CA THR A 206 -22.14 -22.69 -64.58
C THR A 206 -23.34 -23.53 -64.05
N THR A 207 -24.43 -22.77 -63.81
CA THR A 207 -25.84 -22.87 -64.31
C THR A 207 -26.85 -23.96 -63.87
N SER A 208 -27.92 -23.42 -63.26
CA SER A 208 -29.37 -23.55 -63.52
C SER A 208 -30.12 -24.89 -63.36
N LYS A 209 -31.11 -24.89 -62.44
CA LYS A 209 -32.55 -24.92 -62.80
C LYS A 209 -33.48 -24.79 -61.57
N SER A 210 -34.57 -24.09 -61.81
CA SER A 210 -35.76 -23.83 -60.99
C SER A 210 -36.75 -24.99 -60.93
N SER A 211 -37.48 -25.13 -59.81
CA SER A 211 -38.93 -25.47 -59.71
C SER A 211 -39.25 -25.82 -58.23
N SER A 212 -39.98 -24.98 -57.49
CA SER A 212 -41.43 -25.07 -57.24
C SER A 212 -41.93 -26.43 -56.73
N SER A 213 -42.40 -26.51 -55.49
CA SER A 213 -43.83 -26.66 -55.15
C SER A 213 -44.06 -27.26 -53.77
N SER A 214 -45.07 -26.70 -53.13
CA SER A 214 -45.74 -27.09 -51.90
C SER A 214 -46.16 -28.57 -51.84
N LYS A 215 -46.09 -29.13 -50.63
CA LYS A 215 -47.24 -29.69 -49.91
C LYS A 215 -46.87 -29.92 -48.45
#